data_AF-A0A7K0R325-F1
#
_entry.id   AF-A0A7K0R325-F1
#
_cell.length_a   1.000
_cell.length_b   1.000
_cell.length_c   1.000
_cell.angle_alpha   90.00
_cell.angle_beta   90.00
_cell.angle_gamma   90.00
#
_symmetry.space_group_name_H-M   'P 1'
#
loop_
_entity.id
_entity.type
_entity.pdbx_description
1 polymer ?
#
loop_
_entity_poly.entity_id
_entity_poly.type
_entity_poly.pdbx_seq_one_letter_code
_entity_poly.pdbx_strand_id
1 'polypeptide(L)'
;FIFFLFSLTVLSIPLLFVQSVLALGVALFFNGFAIAPLIVNAYGVAESAVPPGQITETLSWVVAGMPLGGALSSVIAGLVIDNYGAQTAYWVPLGFMIAALVATLPYFTTYKALIGYSSKHD
;
A
#
# COMPACT_ATOMS: atom_id res chain seq x y z
N PHE A 1 -2.72 -9.36 -2.93
CA PHE A 1 -2.66 -7.94 -2.48
C PHE A 1 -2.25 -7.79 -1.01
N ILE A 2 -3.08 -8.21 -0.04
CA ILE A 2 -2.87 -7.96 1.41
C ILE A 2 -1.51 -8.46 1.93
N PHE A 3 -1.10 -9.67 1.52
CA PHE A 3 0.21 -10.23 1.89
C PHE A 3 1.37 -9.30 1.49
N PHE A 4 1.35 -8.77 0.26
CA PHE A 4 2.39 -7.86 -0.22
C PHE A 4 2.34 -6.50 0.47
N LEU A 5 1.13 -6.01 0.80
CA LEU A 5 0.96 -4.77 1.56
C LEU A 5 1.54 -4.91 2.97
N PHE A 6 1.28 -6.03 3.62
CA PHE A 6 1.85 -6.35 4.93
C PHE A 6 3.38 -6.45 4.85
N SER A 7 3.91 -7.20 3.87
CA SER A 7 5.35 -7.32 3.64
C SER A 7 6.01 -5.96 3.39
N LEU A 8 5.41 -5.10 2.56
CA LEU A 8 5.89 -3.75 2.31
C LEU A 8 5.95 -2.92 3.61
N THR A 9 4.90 -3.00 4.43
CA THR A 9 4.81 -2.31 5.73
C THR A 9 5.92 -2.75 6.67
N VAL A 10 6.14 -4.06 6.80
CA VAL A 10 7.19 -4.62 7.67
C VAL A 10 8.58 -4.24 7.16
N LEU A 11 8.81 -4.29 5.85
CA LEU A 11 10.08 -3.91 5.23
C LEU A 11 10.37 -2.41 5.31
N SER A 12 9.38 -1.57 5.64
CA SER A 12 9.59 -0.15 5.88
C SER A 12 10.01 0.18 7.31
N ILE A 13 9.82 -0.72 8.28
CA ILE A 13 10.19 -0.51 9.69
C ILE A 13 11.68 -0.18 9.87
N PRO A 14 12.63 -0.88 9.21
CA PRO A 14 14.06 -0.56 9.34
C PRO A 14 14.41 0.89 8.97
N LEU A 15 13.65 1.53 8.06
CA LEU A 15 13.90 2.90 7.62
C LEU A 15 13.84 3.91 8.78
N LEU A 16 13.09 3.61 9.84
CA LEU A 16 13.00 4.46 11.03
C LEU A 16 14.31 4.56 11.83
N PHE A 17 15.17 3.55 11.71
CA PHE A 17 16.38 3.39 12.54
C PHE A 17 17.68 3.62 11.76
N VAL A 18 17.59 3.81 10.45
CA VAL A 18 18.73 4.01 9.57
C VAL A 18 19.37 5.38 9.81
N GLN A 19 20.69 5.37 9.99
CA GLN A 19 21.51 6.57 10.22
C GLN A 19 22.59 6.78 9.14
N SER A 20 22.72 5.85 8.19
CA SER A 20 23.72 5.92 7.12
C SER A 20 23.10 5.74 5.74
N VAL A 21 23.66 6.44 4.75
CA VAL A 21 23.18 6.40 3.36
C VAL A 21 23.22 4.98 2.77
N LEU A 22 24.25 4.20 3.12
CA LEU A 22 24.39 2.83 2.64
C LEU A 22 23.32 1.92 3.25
N ALA A 23 23.05 2.03 4.55
CA ALA A 23 21.97 1.28 5.19
C ALA A 23 20.59 1.67 4.64
N LEU A 24 20.41 2.95 4.28
CA LEU A 24 19.20 3.43 3.62
C LEU A 24 19.00 2.77 2.26
N GLY A 25 20.06 2.70 1.45
CA GLY A 25 20.04 2.05 0.14
C GLY A 25 19.67 0.58 0.24
N VAL A 26 20.24 -0.16 1.19
CA VAL A 26 19.91 -1.57 1.43
C VAL A 26 18.46 -1.74 1.87
N ALA A 27 17.98 -0.92 2.80
CA ALA A 27 16.59 -0.99 3.26
C ALA A 27 15.59 -0.69 2.14
N LEU A 28 15.84 0.34 1.32
CA LEU A 28 15.00 0.68 0.16
C LEU A 28 15.03 -0.41 -0.91
N PHE A 29 16.19 -1.05 -1.14
CA PHE A 29 16.31 -2.17 -2.07
C PHE A 29 15.36 -3.32 -1.71
N PHE A 30 15.38 -3.75 -0.44
CA PHE A 30 14.47 -4.81 0.01
C PHE A 30 13.02 -4.37 0.01
N ASN A 31 12.74 -3.12 0.41
CA ASN A 31 11.39 -2.56 0.37
C ASN A 31 10.80 -2.59 -1.05
N GLY A 32 11.63 -2.29 -2.06
CA GLY A 32 11.26 -2.32 -3.48
C GLY A 32 10.72 -3.66 -3.97
N PHE A 33 11.19 -4.80 -3.44
CA PHE A 33 10.70 -6.12 -3.84
C PHE A 33 9.22 -6.34 -3.54
N ALA A 34 8.67 -5.65 -2.53
CA ALA A 34 7.25 -5.76 -2.21
C ALA A 34 6.37 -4.85 -3.08
N ILE A 35 6.93 -3.78 -3.67
CA ILE A 35 6.17 -2.77 -4.41
C ILE A 35 5.61 -3.33 -5.73
N ALA A 36 6.45 -3.96 -6.54
CA ALA A 36 6.03 -4.51 -7.84
C ALA A 36 4.88 -5.53 -7.74
N PRO A 37 4.99 -6.61 -6.93
CA PRO A 37 3.89 -7.56 -6.78
C PRO A 37 2.67 -6.95 -6.09
N LEU A 38 2.83 -5.92 -5.24
CA LEU A 38 1.71 -5.19 -4.66
C LEU A 38 0.88 -4.48 -5.73
N ILE A 39 1.53 -3.72 -6.61
CA ILE A 39 0.86 -2.96 -7.67
C ILE A 39 0.14 -3.89 -8.64
N VAL A 40 0.80 -4.95 -9.12
CA VAL A 40 0.18 -5.91 -10.04
C VAL A 40 -1.04 -6.58 -9.42
N ASN A 41 -0.94 -6.97 -8.14
CA ASN A 41 -2.09 -7.51 -7.41
C ASN A 41 -3.20 -6.48 -7.17
N ALA A 42 -2.85 -5.20 -6.99
CA ALA A 42 -3.83 -4.14 -6.78
C ALA A 42 -4.72 -3.98 -8.01
N TYR A 43 -4.12 -3.97 -9.21
CA TYR A 43 -4.87 -3.95 -10.45
C TYR A 43 -5.78 -5.18 -10.60
N GLY A 44 -5.26 -6.39 -10.36
CA GLY A 44 -6.10 -7.59 -10.44
C GLY A 44 -7.28 -7.60 -9.45
N VAL A 45 -7.09 -7.06 -8.25
CA VAL A 45 -8.19 -6.88 -7.28
C VAL A 45 -9.20 -5.84 -7.75
N ALA A 46 -8.74 -4.73 -8.34
CA ALA A 46 -9.61 -3.69 -8.87
C ALA A 46 -10.45 -4.19 -10.06
N GLU A 47 -9.83 -4.92 -10.99
CA GLU A 47 -10.52 -5.52 -12.15
C GLU A 47 -11.59 -6.52 -11.73
N SER A 48 -11.28 -7.38 -10.75
CA SER A 48 -12.22 -8.40 -10.25
C SER A 48 -13.34 -7.84 -9.37
N ALA A 49 -13.24 -6.57 -8.93
CA ALA A 49 -14.25 -5.92 -8.09
C ALA A 49 -15.41 -5.31 -8.89
N VAL A 50 -15.32 -5.22 -10.21
CA VAL A 50 -16.30 -4.56 -11.07
C VAL A 50 -16.79 -5.45 -12.21
N PRO A 51 -17.98 -5.18 -12.79
CA PRO A 51 -18.43 -5.87 -13.99
C PRO A 51 -17.51 -5.62 -15.20
N PRO A 52 -17.46 -6.52 -16.20
CA PRO A 52 -16.57 -6.40 -17.36
C PRO A 52 -16.66 -5.07 -18.12
N GLY A 53 -17.84 -4.44 -18.15
CA GLY A 53 -18.05 -3.16 -18.83
C GLY A 53 -17.43 -1.93 -18.13
N GLN A 54 -16.93 -2.07 -16.90
CA GLN A 54 -16.42 -0.96 -16.07
C GLN A 54 -14.93 -1.09 -15.74
N ILE A 55 -14.23 -2.08 -16.30
CA ILE A 55 -12.81 -2.33 -16.03
C ILE A 55 -11.95 -1.12 -16.40
N THR A 56 -12.13 -0.55 -17.60
CA THR A 56 -11.34 0.59 -18.07
C THR A 56 -11.52 1.82 -17.19
N GLU A 57 -12.75 2.11 -16.76
CA GLU A 57 -13.04 3.22 -15.85
C GLU A 57 -12.36 2.99 -14.50
N THR A 58 -12.48 1.79 -13.94
CA THR A 58 -11.87 1.43 -12.66
C THR A 58 -10.35 1.54 -12.69
N LEU A 59 -9.70 1.00 -13.72
CA LEU A 59 -8.25 1.10 -13.89
C LEU A 59 -7.81 2.56 -14.09
N SER A 60 -8.60 3.36 -14.80
CA SER A 60 -8.33 4.78 -14.99
C SER A 60 -8.36 5.54 -13.65
N TRP A 61 -9.32 5.22 -12.77
CA TRP A 61 -9.36 5.77 -11.41
C TRP A 61 -8.17 5.32 -10.56
N VAL A 62 -7.73 4.07 -10.66
CA VAL A 62 -6.53 3.59 -9.95
C VAL A 62 -5.28 4.35 -10.41
N VAL A 63 -5.11 4.52 -11.72
CA VAL A 63 -3.96 5.25 -12.29
C VAL A 63 -3.98 6.73 -11.92
N ALA A 64 -5.16 7.38 -11.97
CA ALA A 64 -5.32 8.77 -11.58
C ALA A 64 -5.10 8.99 -10.06
N GLY A 65 -5.48 8.01 -9.24
CA GLY A 65 -5.31 8.06 -7.79
C GLY A 65 -3.85 8.01 -7.33
N MET A 66 -2.96 7.32 -8.06
CA MET A 66 -1.55 7.16 -7.67
C MET A 66 -0.79 8.50 -7.55
N PRO A 67 -0.79 9.40 -8.56
CA PRO A 67 -0.18 10.72 -8.43
C PRO A 67 -0.81 11.56 -7.30
N LEU A 68 -2.13 11.46 -7.10
CA LEU A 68 -2.82 12.19 -6.03
C LEU A 68 -2.34 11.74 -4.64
N GLY A 69 -2.25 10.42 -4.42
CA GLY A 69 -1.66 9.87 -3.19
C GLY A 69 -0.21 10.29 -3.00
N GLY A 70 0.57 10.27 -4.08
CA GLY A 70 1.95 10.76 -4.09
C GLY A 70 2.04 12.23 -3.64
N ALA A 71 1.22 13.11 -4.21
CA ALA A 71 1.17 14.52 -3.85
C ALA A 71 0.79 14.75 -2.38
N LEU A 72 -0.25 14.07 -1.88
CA LEU A 72 -0.67 14.15 -0.48
C LEU A 72 0.46 13.70 0.47
N SER A 73 1.09 12.57 0.17
CA SER A 73 2.21 12.07 0.96
C SER A 73 3.41 13.02 0.95
N SER A 74 3.70 13.65 -0.19
CA SER A 74 4.79 14.61 -0.36
C SER A 74 4.56 15.86 0.49
N VAL A 75 3.35 16.42 0.48
CA VAL A 75 3.00 17.59 1.30
C VAL A 75 3.16 17.26 2.79
N ILE A 76 2.62 16.13 3.24
CA ILE A 76 2.71 15.72 4.66
C ILE A 76 4.15 15.43 5.05
N ALA A 77 4.91 14.72 4.22
CA ALA A 77 6.32 14.44 4.48
C ALA A 77 7.14 15.73 4.53
N GLY A 78 6.94 16.66 3.60
CA GLY A 78 7.60 17.96 3.59
C GLY A 78 7.37 18.74 4.88
N LEU A 79 6.10 18.86 5.31
CA LEU A 79 5.76 19.50 6.58
C LEU A 79 6.43 18.85 7.79
N VAL A 80 6.52 17.52 7.81
CA VAL A 80 7.20 16.79 8.90
C VAL A 80 8.72 16.99 8.85
N ILE A 81 9.32 16.97 7.65
CA ILE A 81 10.76 17.22 7.46
C ILE A 81 11.12 18.62 7.97
N ASP A 82 10.34 19.63 7.59
CA ASP A 82 10.61 21.03 7.92
C ASP A 82 10.54 21.30 9.43
N ASN A 83 9.64 20.63 10.15
CA ASN A 83 9.41 20.86 11.59
C ASN A 83 10.16 19.88 12.52
N TYR A 84 10.36 18.63 12.09
CA TYR A 84 10.85 17.53 12.94
C TYR A 84 12.05 16.78 12.35
N GLY A 85 12.55 17.21 11.19
CA GLY A 85 13.69 16.61 10.50
C GLY A 85 13.37 15.36 9.68
N ALA A 86 14.34 14.98 8.83
CA ALA A 86 14.18 13.90 7.86
C ALA A 86 13.94 12.52 8.49
N GLN A 87 14.56 12.23 9.64
CA GLN A 87 14.42 10.92 10.29
C GLN A 87 12.99 10.68 10.78
N THR A 88 12.34 11.69 11.36
CA THR A 88 10.95 11.61 11.82
C THR A 88 9.97 11.45 10.66
N ALA A 89 10.32 11.98 9.48
CA ALA A 89 9.47 11.91 8.29
C ALA A 89 9.26 10.49 7.75
N TYR A 90 10.12 9.52 8.07
CA TYR A 90 9.90 8.11 7.71
C TYR A 90 8.66 7.49 8.37
N TRP A 91 8.12 8.10 9.44
CA TRP A 91 6.83 7.70 10.01
C TRP A 91 5.65 8.00 9.09
N VAL A 92 5.77 8.98 8.19
CA VAL A 92 4.69 9.36 7.27
C VAL A 92 4.33 8.21 6.32
N PRO A 93 5.25 7.66 5.50
CA PRO A 93 4.91 6.54 4.63
C PRO A 93 4.47 5.30 5.42
N LEU A 94 5.06 5.03 6.60
CA LEU A 94 4.62 3.92 7.45
C LEU A 94 3.18 4.11 7.94
N GLY A 95 2.80 5.33 8.32
CA GLY A 95 1.43 5.69 8.69
C GLY A 95 0.44 5.47 7.54
N PHE A 96 0.80 5.84 6.31
CA PHE A 96 -0.01 5.55 5.12
C PHE A 96 -0.16 4.05 4.86
N MET A 97 0.89 3.26 5.04
CA MET A 97 0.83 1.81 4.90
C MET A 97 -0.07 1.16 5.95
N ILE A 98 0.00 1.60 7.20
CA ILE A 98 -0.89 1.16 8.28
C ILE A 98 -2.34 1.55 7.96
N ALA A 99 -2.58 2.78 7.54
CA ALA A 99 -3.91 3.24 7.13
C ALA A 99 -4.47 2.40 5.97
N ALA A 100 -3.64 2.05 4.99
CA ALA A 100 -4.01 1.16 3.90
C ALA A 100 -4.38 -0.24 4.41
N LEU A 101 -3.61 -0.83 5.33
CA LEU A 101 -3.95 -2.11 5.97
C LEU A 101 -5.30 -2.03 6.70
N VAL A 102 -5.54 -0.98 7.48
CA VAL A 102 -6.82 -0.76 8.18
C VAL A 102 -7.97 -0.64 7.20
N ALA A 103 -7.79 0.07 6.07
CA ALA A 103 -8.80 0.19 5.03
C ALA A 103 -9.16 -1.15 4.37
N THR A 104 -8.29 -2.17 4.44
CA THR A 104 -8.60 -3.52 3.94
C THR A 104 -9.44 -4.38 4.90
N LEU A 105 -9.55 -4.00 6.18
CA LEU A 105 -10.27 -4.79 7.20
C LEU A 105 -11.75 -5.06 6.87
N PRO A 106 -12.54 -4.09 6.37
CA PRO A 106 -13.94 -4.35 6.02
C PRO A 106 -14.09 -5.41 4.91
N TYR A 107 -13.14 -5.45 3.97
CA TYR A 107 -13.14 -6.38 2.86
C TYR A 107 -12.75 -7.80 3.27
N PHE A 108 -12.02 -7.99 4.37
CA PHE A 108 -11.73 -9.31 4.94
C PHE A 108 -13.02 -10.05 5.33
N THR A 109 -14.01 -9.33 5.82
CA THR A 109 -15.35 -9.86 6.15
C THR A 109 -16.08 -10.35 4.90
N THR A 110 -15.98 -9.60 3.79
CA THR A 110 -16.55 -9.98 2.49
C THR A 110 -15.87 -11.21 1.90
N TYR A 111 -14.53 -11.30 2.00
CA TYR A 111 -13.78 -12.49 1.57
C TYR A 111 -14.18 -13.76 2.35
N LYS A 112 -14.36 -13.66 3.67
CA LYS A 112 -14.86 -14.79 4.48
C LYS A 112 -16.30 -15.17 4.11
N ALA A 113 -17.16 -14.20 3.82
CA ALA A 113 -18.54 -14.44 3.42
C ALA A 113 -18.64 -15.20 2.07
N LEU A 114 -17.77 -14.86 1.11
CA LEU A 114 -17.70 -15.55 -0.19
C LEU A 114 -17.20 -16.99 -0.09
N ILE A 115 -16.19 -17.25 0.75
CA ILE A 115 -15.71 -18.62 1.02
C ILE A 115 -16.78 -19.45 1.73
N GLY A 116 -17.56 -18.84 2.64
CA GLY A 116 -18.69 -19.50 3.30
C GLY A 116 -19.88 -19.80 2.37
N TYR A 117 -20.04 -19.04 1.27
CA TYR A 117 -21.09 -19.27 0.28
C TYR A 117 -20.76 -20.47 -0.63
N SER A 118 -19.49 -20.64 -1.03
CA SER A 118 -19.03 -21.78 -1.84
C SER A 118 -19.19 -23.12 -1.11
N SER A 119 -19.06 -23.15 0.22
CA SER A 119 -19.18 -24.39 1.01
C SER A 119 -20.63 -24.85 1.23
N LYS A 120 -21.64 -24.03 0.89
CA LYS A 120 -23.06 -24.38 1.06
C LYS A 120 -23.72 -24.93 -0.20
N HIS A 121 -23.02 -24.94 -1.33
CA HIS A 121 -23.55 -25.37 -2.63
C HIS A 121 -22.84 -26.59 -3.23
N ASP A 122 -21.99 -27.26 -2.46
CA ASP A 122 -21.49 -28.63 -2.71
C ASP A 122 -22.23 -29.61 -1.77
#